data_AF-A0A6A1TQQ1-F1
#
_entry.id   AF-A0A6A1TQQ1-F1
#
_cell.length_a   1.000
_cell.length_b   1.000
_cell.length_c   1.000
_cell.angle_alpha   90.00
_cell.angle_beta   90.00
_cell.angle_gamma   90.00
#
_symmetry.space_group_name_H-M   'P 1'
#
loop_
_entity.id
_entity.type
_entity.pdbx_description
1 polymer ?
#
loop_
_entity_poly.entity_id
_entity_poly.type
_entity_poly.pdbx_seq_one_letter_code
_entity_poly.pdbx_strand_id
1 'polypeptide(L)'
;MSTLPDFIAELVRAANEVEKLSLSERIRLIDRGITTIRRLRPPRTDKEARWMDDVDRLETRSIQAATSCDDDTRDRLIEIAAMMRDRHIVMDMGTEIQPSEEDT
;
A
#
# COMPACT_ATOMS: atom_id res chain seq x y z
N MET A 1 -11.27 -14.07 -2.05
CA MET A 1 -10.66 -12.75 -2.34
C MET A 1 -10.26 -12.16 -1.00
N SER A 2 -8.97 -11.87 -0.76
CA SER A 2 -8.55 -11.16 0.46
C SER A 2 -9.01 -9.72 0.37
N THR A 3 -9.52 -9.15 1.46
CA THR A 3 -9.85 -7.73 1.51
C THR A 3 -8.57 -6.89 1.60
N LEU A 4 -8.65 -5.59 1.33
CA LEU A 4 -7.48 -4.70 1.44
C LEU A 4 -6.88 -4.71 2.87
N PRO A 5 -7.67 -4.70 3.97
CA PRO A 5 -7.17 -4.89 5.33
C PRO A 5 -6.41 -6.21 5.54
N ASP A 6 -6.90 -7.32 4.97
CA ASP A 6 -6.21 -8.61 5.07
C ASP A 6 -4.84 -8.56 4.41
N PHE A 7 -4.75 -7.90 3.26
CA PHE A 7 -3.48 -7.76 2.55
C PHE A 7 -2.50 -6.81 3.28
N ILE A 8 -3.00 -5.73 3.89
CA ILE A 8 -2.19 -4.88 4.76
C ILE A 8 -1.63 -5.70 5.93
N ALA A 9 -2.44 -6.56 6.56
CA ALA A 9 -1.99 -7.43 7.64
C ALA A 9 -0.96 -8.47 7.17
N GLU A 10 -1.09 -9.00 5.95
CA GLU A 10 -0.10 -9.87 5.30
C GLU A 10 1.26 -9.15 5.16
N LEU A 11 1.27 -7.92 4.64
CA LEU A 11 2.49 -7.13 4.46
C LEU A 11 3.19 -6.83 5.80
N VAL A 12 2.43 -6.48 6.84
CA VAL A 12 2.99 -6.21 8.18
C VAL A 12 3.57 -7.48 8.80
N ARG A 13 2.89 -8.62 8.68
CA ARG A 13 3.44 -9.91 9.16
C ARG A 13 4.72 -10.30 8.41
N ALA A 14 4.71 -10.14 7.09
CA ALA A 14 5.87 -10.39 6.25
C ALA A 14 7.07 -9.49 6.63
N ALA A 15 6.83 -8.22 6.98
CA ALA A 15 7.87 -7.31 7.45
C ALA A 15 8.47 -7.75 8.80
N ASN A 16 7.63 -8.27 9.69
CA ASN A 16 8.06 -8.76 11.01
C ASN A 16 8.85 -10.08 10.95
N GLU A 17 8.65 -10.87 9.90
CA GLU A 17 9.29 -12.18 9.70
C GLU A 17 10.12 -12.21 8.40
N VAL A 18 10.69 -11.06 8.03
CA VAL A 18 11.38 -10.86 6.75
C VAL A 18 12.55 -11.82 6.55
N GLU A 19 13.21 -12.23 7.63
CA GLU A 19 14.31 -13.19 7.65
C GLU A 19 13.88 -14.60 7.23
N LYS A 20 12.58 -14.90 7.30
CA LYS A 20 11.99 -16.17 6.85
C LYS A 20 11.56 -16.14 5.39
N LEU A 21 11.52 -14.96 4.77
CA LEU A 21 11.10 -14.80 3.38
C LEU A 21 12.25 -15.04 2.43
N SER A 22 12.04 -15.92 1.46
CA SER A 22 12.91 -16.04 0.30
C SER A 22 12.89 -14.77 -0.55
N LEU A 23 13.96 -14.54 -1.31
CA LEU A 23 14.04 -13.42 -2.26
C LEU A 23 12.83 -13.36 -3.19
N SER A 24 12.36 -14.52 -3.68
CA SER A 24 11.19 -14.57 -4.56
C SER A 24 9.88 -14.18 -3.85
N GLU A 25 9.72 -14.51 -2.57
CA GLU A 25 8.56 -14.06 -1.78
C GLU A 25 8.60 -12.57 -1.52
N ARG A 26 9.77 -12.00 -1.22
CA ARG A 26 9.97 -10.55 -1.05
C ARG A 26 9.57 -9.80 -2.32
N ILE A 27 10.11 -10.21 -3.47
CA ILE A 27 9.81 -9.61 -4.78
C ILE A 27 8.30 -9.70 -5.07
N ARG A 28 7.69 -10.88 -4.88
CA ARG A 28 6.25 -11.07 -5.14
C ARG A 28 5.36 -10.21 -4.25
N LEU A 29 5.68 -10.10 -2.95
CA LEU A 29 4.91 -9.28 -2.02
C LEU A 29 5.01 -7.79 -2.37
N ILE A 30 6.20 -7.32 -2.68
CA ILE A 30 6.46 -5.94 -3.11
C ILE A 30 5.70 -5.62 -4.41
N ASP A 31 5.82 -6.48 -5.42
CA ASP A 31 5.17 -6.29 -6.73
C ASP A 31 3.64 -6.29 -6.62
N ARG A 32 3.09 -7.26 -5.86
CA ARG A 32 1.65 -7.31 -5.55
C ARG A 32 1.22 -6.07 -4.76
N GLY A 33 2.07 -5.59 -3.87
CA GLY A 33 1.90 -4.37 -3.09
C GLY A 33 1.72 -3.14 -3.98
N ILE A 34 2.72 -2.85 -4.80
CA ILE A 34 2.74 -1.73 -5.74
C ILE A 34 1.57 -1.82 -6.72
N THR A 35 1.32 -3.01 -7.28
CA THR A 35 0.19 -3.24 -8.19
C THR A 35 -1.15 -2.93 -7.53
N THR A 36 -1.33 -3.31 -6.28
CA THR A 36 -2.55 -3.03 -5.52
C THR A 36 -2.67 -1.53 -5.23
N ILE A 37 -1.59 -0.86 -4.82
CA ILE A 37 -1.56 0.60 -4.66
C ILE A 37 -2.02 1.28 -5.95
N ARG A 38 -1.44 0.95 -7.10
CA ARG A 38 -1.83 1.51 -8.43
C ARG A 38 -3.31 1.30 -8.77
N ARG A 39 -3.91 0.19 -8.32
CA ARG A 39 -5.34 -0.11 -8.53
C ARG A 39 -6.27 0.69 -7.61
N LEU A 40 -5.80 1.21 -6.47
CA LEU A 40 -6.60 1.97 -5.50
C LEU A 40 -6.82 3.46 -5.88
N ARG A 41 -7.05 3.77 -7.17
CA ARG A 41 -7.11 5.15 -7.69
C ARG A 41 -8.56 5.63 -7.93
N PRO A 42 -9.14 6.58 -7.14
CA PRO A 42 -9.53 7.96 -7.61
C PRO A 42 -9.67 9.08 -6.51
N PRO A 43 -9.78 10.43 -6.77
CA PRO A 43 -10.06 11.14 -8.03
C PRO A 43 -9.04 12.23 -8.49
N ARG A 44 -9.26 12.67 -9.75
CA ARG A 44 -8.49 13.58 -10.62
C ARG A 44 -8.14 14.94 -10.00
N THR A 45 -7.00 15.01 -9.31
CA THR A 45 -6.46 16.26 -8.75
C THR A 45 -4.94 16.27 -8.87
N ASP A 46 -4.30 17.44 -8.75
CA ASP A 46 -2.83 17.55 -8.78
C ASP A 46 -2.14 16.69 -7.70
N LYS A 47 -2.86 16.40 -6.61
CA LYS A 47 -2.43 15.48 -5.55
C LYS A 47 -2.19 14.05 -6.03
N GLU A 48 -2.86 13.65 -7.12
CA GLU A 48 -2.74 12.33 -7.74
C GLU A 48 -1.46 12.18 -8.56
N ALA A 49 -1.01 13.24 -9.26
CA ALA A 49 0.24 13.23 -10.00
C ALA A 49 1.43 13.04 -9.04
N ARG A 50 1.45 13.80 -7.93
CA ARG A 50 2.47 13.66 -6.89
C ARG A 50 2.48 12.26 -6.27
N TRP A 51 1.31 11.67 -6.04
CA TRP A 51 1.21 10.33 -5.50
C TRP A 51 1.72 9.27 -6.48
N MET A 52 1.46 9.42 -7.79
CA MET A 52 2.07 8.53 -8.80
C MET A 52 3.59 8.64 -8.82
N ASP A 53 4.15 9.86 -8.73
CA ASP A 53 5.59 10.04 -8.62
C ASP A 53 6.16 9.35 -7.38
N ASP A 54 5.45 9.41 -6.26
CA ASP A 54 5.83 8.70 -5.03
C ASP A 54 5.76 7.17 -5.21
N VAL A 55 4.76 6.64 -5.92
CA VAL A 55 4.65 5.21 -6.27
C VAL A 55 5.75 4.75 -7.25
N ASP A 56 6.15 5.57 -8.22
CA ASP A 56 7.21 5.21 -9.16
C ASP A 56 8.60 5.27 -8.49
N ARG A 57 8.81 6.24 -7.60
CA ARG A 57 9.96 6.24 -6.68
C ARG A 57 9.92 5.02 -5.77
N LEU A 58 8.72 4.60 -5.35
CA LEU A 58 8.54 3.42 -4.53
C LEU A 58 9.01 2.19 -5.33
N GLU A 59 8.51 1.97 -6.53
CA GLU A 59 8.89 0.83 -7.35
C GLU A 59 10.41 0.75 -7.57
N THR A 60 11.03 1.86 -7.97
CA THR A 60 12.48 1.94 -8.21
C THR A 60 13.30 1.51 -6.99
N ARG A 61 12.95 2.01 -5.80
CA ARG A 61 13.65 1.67 -4.55
C ARG A 61 13.39 0.23 -4.09
N SER A 62 12.20 -0.29 -4.34
CA SER A 62 11.81 -1.63 -3.86
C SER A 62 12.52 -2.74 -4.62
N ILE A 63 12.82 -2.53 -5.91
CA ILE A 63 13.61 -3.46 -6.72
C ILE A 63 15.01 -3.63 -6.12
N GLN A 64 15.63 -2.53 -5.67
CA GLN A 64 16.92 -2.58 -4.99
C GLN A 64 16.79 -3.20 -3.59
N ALA A 65 15.84 -2.73 -2.77
CA ALA A 65 15.63 -3.17 -1.40
C ALA A 65 15.43 -4.68 -1.26
N ALA A 66 14.64 -5.30 -2.16
CA ALA A 66 14.40 -6.74 -2.15
C ALA A 66 15.70 -7.57 -2.27
N THR A 67 16.72 -7.00 -2.92
CA THR A 67 18.01 -7.64 -3.19
C THR A 67 19.14 -7.22 -2.23
N SER A 68 18.96 -6.14 -1.47
CA SER A 68 20.00 -5.55 -0.63
C SER A 68 20.13 -6.25 0.73
N CYS A 69 19.07 -6.20 1.56
CA CYS A 69 19.04 -6.82 2.88
C CYS A 69 17.62 -6.91 3.45
N ASP A 70 17.53 -7.55 4.62
CA ASP A 70 16.29 -7.80 5.36
C ASP A 70 15.68 -6.51 5.90
N ASP A 71 16.49 -5.59 6.41
CA ASP A 71 16.02 -4.31 6.96
C ASP A 71 15.42 -3.43 5.87
N ASP A 72 16.10 -3.28 4.72
CA ASP A 72 15.56 -2.55 3.56
C ASP A 72 14.24 -3.16 3.08
N THR A 73 14.15 -4.49 3.06
CA THR A 73 12.91 -5.20 2.68
C THR A 73 11.79 -4.95 3.68
N ARG A 74 12.07 -5.00 4.99
CA ARG A 74 11.11 -4.73 6.06
C ARG A 74 10.53 -3.32 5.92
N ASP A 75 11.40 -2.32 5.81
CA ASP A 75 10.99 -0.91 5.69
C ASP A 75 10.10 -0.72 4.46
N ARG A 76 10.43 -1.39 3.36
CA ARG A 76 9.65 -1.37 2.12
C ARG A 76 8.24 -1.93 2.30
N LEU A 77 8.11 -3.08 2.94
CA LEU A 77 6.82 -3.73 3.17
C LEU A 77 5.93 -2.88 4.08
N ILE A 78 6.51 -2.22 5.09
CA ILE A 78 5.81 -1.29 5.98
C ILE A 78 5.34 -0.04 5.22
N GLU A 79 6.20 0.56 4.39
CA GLU A 79 5.84 1.74 3.59
C GLU A 79 4.70 1.45 2.62
N ILE A 80 4.75 0.30 1.93
CA ILE A 80 3.67 -0.16 1.04
C ILE A 80 2.36 -0.31 1.84
N ALA A 81 2.41 -0.97 3.00
CA ALA A 81 1.24 -1.16 3.86
C ALA A 81 0.64 0.16 4.36
N ALA A 82 1.48 1.13 4.71
CA ALA A 82 1.07 2.47 5.13
C ALA A 82 0.38 3.22 3.97
N MET A 83 1.00 3.24 2.77
CA MET A 83 0.40 3.89 1.60
C MET A 83 -0.95 3.30 1.22
N MET A 84 -1.12 1.98 1.34
CA MET A 84 -2.41 1.33 1.14
C MET A 84 -3.46 1.76 2.15
N ARG A 85 -3.10 1.80 3.44
CA ARG A 85 -4.01 2.23 4.52
C ARG A 85 -4.45 3.67 4.31
N ASP A 86 -3.50 4.57 4.08
CA ASP A 86 -3.79 6.00 3.87
C ASP A 86 -4.75 6.17 2.69
N ARG A 87 -4.54 5.40 1.62
CA ARG A 87 -5.41 5.45 0.46
C ARG A 87 -6.80 4.89 0.73
N HIS A 88 -6.86 3.76 1.43
CA HIS A 88 -8.13 3.15 1.83
C HIS A 88 -8.96 4.11 2.68
N ILE A 89 -8.35 4.75 3.69
CA ILE A 89 -8.99 5.73 4.56
C ILE A 89 -9.53 6.91 3.74
N VAL A 90 -8.76 7.44 2.79
CA VAL A 90 -9.21 8.54 1.92
C VAL A 90 -10.38 8.12 1.03
N MET A 91 -10.40 6.87 0.54
CA MET A 91 -11.52 6.35 -0.24
C MET A 91 -12.76 6.10 0.63
N ASP A 92 -12.57 5.58 1.84
CA ASP A 92 -13.64 5.22 2.78
C ASP A 92 -14.30 6.48 3.40
N MET A 93 -13.51 7.52 3.70
CA MET A 93 -14.01 8.85 4.10
C MET A 93 -14.72 9.62 2.97
N GLY A 94 -14.69 9.12 1.73
CA GLY A 94 -15.53 9.61 0.64
C GLY A 94 -16.95 9.02 0.64
N THR A 95 -17.27 8.14 1.58
CA THR A 95 -18.56 7.47 1.68
C THR A 95 -19.51 8.31 2.55
N GLU A 96 -20.45 8.97 1.88
CA GLU A 96 -21.76 9.47 2.37
C GLU A 96 -21.84 9.85 3.85
N ILE A 97 -21.61 11.13 4.14
CA ILE A 97 -22.43 11.79 5.17
C ILE A 97 -23.82 11.95 4.53
N GLN A 98 -24.73 10.99 4.76
CA GLN A 98 -26.14 11.25 4.51
C GLN A 98 -26.58 12.33 5.51
N PRO A 99 -27.04 13.51 5.08
CA PRO A 99 -27.70 14.41 5.99
C PRO A 99 -28.95 13.68 6.48
N SER A 100 -28.99 13.35 7.76
CA SER A 100 -30.24 13.01 8.43
C SER A 100 -31.18 14.19 8.24
N GLU A 101 -32.20 14.01 7.39
CA GLU A 101 -33.36 14.89 7.36
C GLU A 101 -34.03 14.77 8.74
N GLU A 102 -33.65 15.67 9.64
CA GLU A 102 -34.32 15.84 10.93
C GLU A 102 -35.52 16.76 10.69
N ASP A 103 -36.69 16.20 10.98
CA ASP A 103 -38.05 16.72 10.80
C ASP A 103 -38.20 18.22 11.06
N THR A 104 -38.94 18.92 10.19
CA THR A 104 -39.69 20.14 10.55
C THR A 104 -41.01 20.19 9.79
#